data_AF-A0A3D1PE84-F1
#
_entry.id   AF-A0A3D1PE84-F1
#
_cell.length_a   1.000
_cell.length_b   1.000
_cell.length_c   1.000
_cell.angle_alpha   90.00
_cell.angle_beta   90.00
_cell.angle_gamma   90.00
#
_symmetry.space_group_name_H-M   'P 1'
#
loop_
_entity.id
_entity.type
_entity.pdbx_description
1 polymer ?
#
loop_
_entity_poly.entity_id
_entity_poly.type
_entity_poly.pdbx_seq_one_letter_code
_entity_poly.pdbx_strand_id
1 'polypeptide(L)'
;MNLYPSLRQGQSPSAFKERIWLIGGTQESAQLALAIADANKPCTISVTTKSACTLYPQVPNLRVWVGRFTLSQIEEFLQQQQIVAILDASHPYAVEISQNAIALSQKLQ
;
A
#
# COMPACT_ATOMS: atom_id res chain seq x y z
N MET A 1 36.02 27.23 -37.74
CA MET A 1 36.93 26.73 -36.70
C MET A 1 36.07 25.95 -35.73
N ASN A 2 36.27 24.63 -35.66
CA ASN A 2 35.58 23.66 -34.78
C ASN A 2 35.61 24.12 -33.30
N LEU A 3 34.77 23.70 -32.35
CA LEU A 3 34.17 22.39 -32.07
C LEU A 3 32.90 22.57 -31.21
N TYR A 4 31.85 21.77 -31.44
CA TYR A 4 30.87 21.40 -30.39
C TYR A 4 31.53 20.40 -29.41
N PRO A 5 31.03 20.29 -28.16
CA PRO A 5 30.16 19.12 -27.94
C PRO A 5 28.93 19.44 -27.08
N SER A 6 27.78 19.08 -27.65
CA SER A 6 26.62 18.46 -27.02
C SER A 6 26.61 18.44 -25.48
N LEU A 7 25.94 19.42 -24.87
CA LEU A 7 25.46 19.24 -23.51
C LEU A 7 24.40 18.14 -23.53
N ARG A 8 24.84 17.00 -22.99
CA ARG A 8 24.08 15.78 -22.75
C ARG A 8 22.73 16.14 -22.13
N GLN A 9 21.69 15.55 -22.70
CA GLN A 9 20.47 15.12 -22.06
C GLN A 9 20.32 15.67 -20.63
N GLY A 10 19.67 16.83 -20.52
CA GLY A 10 18.82 17.04 -19.36
C GLY A 10 17.74 15.99 -19.43
N GLN A 11 18.02 14.79 -18.92
CA GLN A 11 16.97 13.93 -18.42
C GLN A 11 16.19 14.81 -17.45
N SER A 12 15.07 15.33 -17.93
CA SER A 12 14.00 15.76 -17.04
C SER A 12 13.86 14.62 -16.05
N PRO A 13 13.94 14.84 -14.73
CA PRO A 13 13.75 13.76 -13.78
C PRO A 13 12.41 13.15 -14.17
N SER A 14 12.48 11.94 -14.74
CA SER A 14 11.31 11.15 -15.05
C SER A 14 10.45 11.26 -13.82
N ALA A 15 9.29 11.90 -13.92
CA ALA A 15 8.43 12.17 -12.77
C ALA A 15 8.28 10.85 -12.02
N PHE A 16 9.09 10.66 -10.98
CA PHE A 16 9.23 9.35 -10.39
C PHE A 16 7.89 9.16 -9.70
N LYS A 17 7.06 8.29 -10.28
CA LYS A 17 5.83 7.82 -9.64
C LYS A 17 6.24 6.86 -8.54
N GLU A 18 7.04 7.35 -7.60
CA GLU A 18 7.38 6.69 -6.36
C GLU A 18 6.06 6.39 -5.65
N ARG A 19 5.75 5.10 -5.57
CA ARG A 19 4.46 4.66 -5.04
C ARG A 19 4.65 4.14 -3.62
N ILE A 20 3.71 4.48 -2.77
CA ILE A 20 3.67 4.04 -1.39
C ILE A 20 2.80 2.79 -1.31
N TRP A 21 3.26 1.75 -0.63
CA TRP A 21 2.42 0.62 -0.26
C TRP A 21 1.95 0.78 1.19
N LEU A 22 0.64 0.84 1.39
CA LEU A 22 0.00 0.86 2.70
C LEU A 22 -0.67 -0.49 2.97
N ILE A 23 -0.22 -1.20 3.99
CA ILE A 23 -0.91 -2.38 4.50
C ILE A 23 -2.03 -1.89 5.41
N GLY A 24 -3.28 -2.16 5.05
CA GLY A 24 -4.45 -1.56 5.68
C GLY A 24 -5.52 -2.56 6.09
N GLY A 25 -6.69 -2.02 6.40
CA GLY A 25 -7.84 -2.73 6.94
C GLY A 25 -8.40 -2.09 8.21
N THR A 26 -7.90 -0.91 8.59
CA THR A 26 -8.31 -0.16 9.78
C THR A 26 -8.78 1.26 9.44
N GLN A 27 -9.43 1.94 10.39
CA GLN A 27 -9.76 3.35 10.22
C GLN A 27 -8.51 4.24 10.20
N GLU A 28 -7.48 3.91 10.99
CA GLU A 28 -6.18 4.60 11.01
C GLU A 28 -5.50 4.51 9.65
N SER A 29 -5.52 3.33 9.02
CA SER A 29 -5.01 3.17 7.65
C SER A 29 -5.81 3.99 6.64
N ALA A 30 -7.12 4.20 6.84
CA ALA A 30 -7.92 5.07 5.98
C ALA A 30 -7.53 6.56 6.15
N GLN A 31 -7.26 7.00 7.37
CA GLN A 31 -6.76 8.36 7.64
C GLN A 31 -5.38 8.60 7.00
N LEU A 32 -4.48 7.61 7.06
CA LEU A 32 -3.19 7.66 6.37
C LEU A 32 -3.38 7.73 4.85
N ALA A 33 -4.27 6.91 4.29
CA ALA A 33 -4.56 6.93 2.86
C ALA A 33 -5.10 8.29 2.40
N LEU A 34 -5.94 8.95 3.20
CA LEU A 34 -6.42 10.31 2.95
C LEU A 34 -5.27 11.32 2.94
N ALA A 35 -4.41 11.31 3.97
CA ALA A 35 -3.27 12.22 4.04
C ALA A 35 -2.30 12.03 2.85
N ILE A 36 -2.08 10.79 2.42
CA ILE A 36 -1.28 10.47 1.24
C ILE A 36 -1.97 10.97 -0.04
N ALA A 37 -3.29 10.84 -0.11
CA ALA A 37 -4.07 11.31 -1.24
C ALA A 37 -4.04 12.85 -1.37
N ASP A 38 -4.19 13.56 -0.25
CA ASP A 38 -4.12 15.03 -0.17
C ASP A 38 -2.73 15.55 -0.55
N ALA A 39 -1.67 14.81 -0.23
CA ALA A 39 -0.31 15.09 -0.68
C ALA A 39 -0.09 14.77 -2.18
N ASN A 40 -1.12 14.34 -2.90
CA ASN A 40 -1.10 13.92 -4.30
C ASN A 40 -0.06 12.83 -4.61
N LYS A 41 0.21 11.95 -3.63
CA LYS A 41 1.19 10.87 -3.77
C LYS A 41 0.51 9.58 -4.22
N PRO A 42 1.08 8.83 -5.19
CA PRO A 42 0.54 7.54 -5.58
C PRO A 42 0.63 6.53 -4.42
N CYS A 43 -0.45 5.83 -4.13
CA CYS A 43 -0.46 4.80 -3.10
C CYS A 43 -1.30 3.59 -3.49
N THR A 44 -0.79 2.41 -3.14
CA THR A 44 -1.53 1.16 -3.19
C THR A 44 -1.81 0.73 -1.76
N ILE A 45 -3.08 0.50 -1.42
CA ILE A 45 -3.52 -0.03 -0.15
C ILE A 45 -3.85 -1.51 -0.34
N SER A 46 -3.29 -2.39 0.48
CA SER A 46 -3.69 -3.81 0.50
C SER A 46 -4.57 -4.11 1.70
N VAL A 47 -5.71 -4.76 1.47
CA VAL A 47 -6.63 -5.22 2.50
C VAL A 47 -6.97 -6.70 2.33
N THR A 48 -7.31 -7.36 3.43
CA THR A 48 -7.62 -8.79 3.43
C THR A 48 -9.09 -9.11 3.15
N THR A 49 -9.99 -8.13 3.25
CA THR A 49 -11.43 -8.30 3.06
C THR A 49 -12.00 -7.25 2.10
N LYS A 50 -13.04 -7.62 1.36
CA LYS A 50 -13.77 -6.69 0.48
C LYS A 50 -14.48 -5.58 1.27
N SER A 51 -14.96 -5.89 2.48
CA SER A 51 -15.61 -4.89 3.34
C SER A 51 -14.67 -3.78 3.74
N ALA A 52 -13.38 -4.07 3.97
CA ALA A 52 -12.40 -3.03 4.30
C ALA A 52 -12.16 -2.03 3.15
N CYS A 53 -12.50 -2.37 1.91
CA CYS A 53 -12.34 -1.46 0.78
C CYS A 53 -13.17 -0.19 0.92
N THR A 54 -14.32 -0.28 1.58
CA THR A 54 -15.24 0.86 1.74
C THR A 54 -14.70 1.92 2.69
N LEU A 55 -13.63 1.63 3.43
CA LEU A 55 -12.95 2.59 4.29
C LEU A 55 -12.16 3.64 3.50
N TYR A 56 -11.79 3.33 2.25
CA TYR A 56 -10.89 4.17 1.46
C TYR A 56 -11.64 4.97 0.40
N PRO A 57 -11.28 6.24 0.20
CA PRO A 57 -11.88 7.07 -0.85
C PRO A 57 -11.46 6.56 -2.23
N GLN A 58 -12.38 6.67 -3.20
CA GLN A 58 -12.14 6.32 -4.59
C GLN A 58 -11.55 7.53 -5.32
N VAL A 59 -10.22 7.65 -5.28
CA VAL A 59 -9.48 8.75 -5.91
C VAL A 59 -8.38 8.20 -6.83
N PRO A 60 -8.02 8.89 -7.93
CA PRO A 60 -7.15 8.34 -8.97
C PRO A 60 -5.74 7.94 -8.51
N ASN A 61 -5.24 8.57 -7.45
CA ASN A 61 -3.91 8.33 -6.89
C ASN A 61 -3.87 7.16 -5.89
N LEU A 62 -5.03 6.70 -5.39
CA LEU A 62 -5.14 5.53 -4.53
C LEU A 62 -5.60 4.31 -5.32
N ARG A 63 -5.00 3.15 -5.04
CA ARG A 63 -5.46 1.84 -5.52
C ARG A 63 -5.67 0.93 -4.34
N VAL A 64 -6.86 0.36 -4.20
CA VAL A 64 -7.12 -0.68 -3.20
C VAL A 64 -6.99 -2.05 -3.84
N TRP A 65 -6.16 -2.90 -3.26
CA TRP A 65 -5.98 -4.29 -3.63
C TRP A 65 -6.53 -5.19 -2.54
N VAL A 66 -7.33 -6.18 -2.93
CA VAL A 66 -7.98 -7.11 -2.00
C VAL A 66 -7.38 -8.49 -2.14
N GLY A 67 -6.81 -9.00 -1.06
CA GLY A 67 -6.26 -10.34 -1.02
C GLY A 67 -5.12 -10.47 0.00
N ARG A 68 -4.39 -11.56 -0.12
CA ARG A 68 -3.15 -11.81 0.63
C ARG A 68 -2.03 -12.02 -0.37
N PHE A 69 -0.90 -11.37 -0.17
CA PHE A 69 0.29 -11.65 -0.95
C PHE A 69 0.99 -12.90 -0.40
N THR A 70 1.47 -13.77 -1.29
CA THR A 70 2.55 -14.71 -0.98
C THR A 70 3.90 -13.99 -1.02
N LEU A 71 4.94 -14.56 -0.39
CA LEU A 71 6.28 -13.96 -0.41
C LEU A 71 6.79 -13.71 -1.84
N SER A 72 6.58 -14.65 -2.75
CA SER A 72 6.93 -14.50 -4.16
C SER A 72 6.17 -13.36 -4.84
N GLN A 73 4.89 -13.16 -4.50
CA GLN A 73 4.09 -12.08 -5.05
C GLN A 73 4.52 -10.71 -4.52
N ILE A 74 5.07 -10.62 -3.31
CA ILE A 74 5.56 -9.35 -2.74
C ILE A 74 6.73 -8.83 -3.57
N GLU A 75 7.71 -9.68 -3.92
CA GLU A 75 8.87 -9.25 -4.71
C GLU A 75 8.46 -8.70 -6.07
N GLU A 76 7.62 -9.43 -6.80
CA GLU A 76 7.09 -8.99 -8.09
C GLU A 76 6.26 -7.72 -7.95
N PHE A 77 5.41 -7.63 -6.91
CA PHE A 77 4.57 -6.47 -6.64
C PHE A 77 5.39 -5.21 -6.37
N LEU A 78 6.41 -5.30 -5.50
CA LEU A 78 7.28 -4.17 -5.15
C LEU A 78 7.99 -3.62 -6.40
N GLN A 79 8.48 -4.51 -7.27
CA GLN A 79 9.15 -4.13 -8.51
C GLN A 79 8.16 -3.53 -9.53
N GLN A 80 7.05 -4.21 -9.81
CA GLN A 80 6.06 -3.77 -10.81
C GLN A 80 5.40 -2.44 -10.45
N GLN A 81 5.14 -2.21 -9.16
CA GLN A 81 4.49 -0.98 -8.70
C GLN A 81 5.50 0.13 -8.35
N GLN A 82 6.81 -0.13 -8.47
CA GLN A 82 7.88 0.80 -8.09
C GLN A 82 7.68 1.33 -6.67
N ILE A 83 7.43 0.41 -5.72
CA ILE A 83 7.20 0.77 -4.33
C ILE A 83 8.51 1.25 -3.72
N VAL A 84 8.49 2.46 -3.16
CA VAL A 84 9.67 3.05 -2.49
C VAL A 84 9.54 3.09 -0.97
N ALA A 85 8.32 2.94 -0.47
CA ALA A 85 8.02 3.01 0.95
C ALA A 85 6.85 2.08 1.29
N ILE A 86 6.97 1.41 2.44
CA ILE A 86 5.95 0.53 3.00
C ILE A 86 5.48 1.14 4.32
N LEU A 87 4.18 1.36 4.46
CA LEU A 87 3.54 1.73 5.72
C LEU A 87 2.72 0.53 6.18
N ASP A 88 3.06 0.01 7.34
CA ASP A 88 2.27 -1.03 7.99
C ASP A 88 1.31 -0.38 8.98
N ALA A 89 0.05 -0.28 8.57
CA ALA A 89 -1.08 0.06 9.43
C ALA A 89 -2.05 -1.12 9.46
N SER A 90 -1.54 -2.36 9.46
CA SER A 90 -2.38 -3.53 9.69
C SER A 90 -2.95 -3.52 11.12
N HIS A 91 -4.17 -4.00 11.28
CA HIS A 91 -4.80 -4.12 12.60
C HIS A 91 -3.96 -5.06 13.48
N PRO A 92 -3.61 -4.68 14.73
CA PRO A 92 -3.00 -5.61 15.69
C PRO A 92 -3.94 -6.77 16.10
N TYR A 93 -5.24 -6.68 15.77
CA TYR A 93 -6.31 -7.52 16.30
C TYR A 93 -6.60 -8.84 15.56
N ALA A 94 -5.85 -9.21 14.50
CA ALA A 94 -6.06 -10.50 13.83
C ALA A 94 -5.60 -11.71 14.68
N VAL A 95 -4.70 -11.48 15.65
CA VAL A 95 -4.21 -12.51 16.58
C VAL A 95 -5.21 -12.74 17.72
N GLU A 96 -5.82 -11.68 18.25
CA GLU A 96 -6.62 -11.74 19.47
C GLU A 96 -8.03 -12.31 19.25
N ILE A 97 -8.67 -12.04 18.10
CA ILE A 97 -9.98 -12.65 17.77
C ILE A 97 -9.85 -14.17 17.57
N SER A 98 -8.73 -14.62 17.00
CA SER A 98 -8.46 -16.06 16.84
C SER A 98 -8.26 -16.75 18.19
N GLN A 99 -7.53 -16.12 19.12
CA GLN A 99 -7.37 -16.62 20.50
C GLN A 99 -8.69 -16.60 21.28
N ASN A 100 -9.49 -15.55 21.14
CA ASN A 100 -10.80 -15.45 21.78
C ASN A 100 -11.81 -16.47 21.23
N ALA A 101 -11.78 -16.74 19.92
CA ALA A 101 -12.62 -17.79 19.31
C ALA A 101 -12.22 -19.20 19.80
N ILE A 102 -10.92 -19.48 19.93
CA ILE A 102 -10.42 -20.74 20.49
C ILE A 102 -10.83 -20.88 21.97
N ALA A 103 -10.63 -19.82 22.77
CA ALA A 103 -11.01 -19.79 24.18
C ALA A 103 -12.54 -19.92 24.40
N LEU A 104 -13.36 -19.32 23.53
CA LEU A 104 -14.82 -19.46 23.55
C LEU A 104 -15.27 -20.89 23.19
N SER A 105 -14.58 -21.56 22.25
CA SER A 105 -14.93 -22.94 21.90
C SER A 105 -14.65 -23.93 23.04
N GLN A 106 -13.63 -23.68 23.87
CA GLN A 106 -13.30 -24.50 25.03
C GLN A 106 -14.27 -24.30 26.21
N LYS A 107 -15.00 -23.18 26.24
CA LYS A 107 -15.96 -22.85 27.31
C LYS A 107 -17.37 -23.37 27.04
N LEU A 108 -17.61 -23.95 25.86
CA LEU A 108 -18.89 -24.52 25.42
C LEU A 108 -18.89 -26.06 25.41
N GLN A 109 -17.88 -26.71 26.00
CA GLN A 109 -17.88 -28.12 26.38
C GLN A 109 -18.13 -28.28 27.88
#